data_AF-A0A951EGQ7-F1
#
_entry.id   AF-A0A951EGQ7-F1
#
_cell.length_a   1.000
_cell.length_b   1.000
_cell.length_c   1.000
_cell.angle_alpha   90.00
_cell.angle_beta   90.00
_cell.angle_gamma   90.00
#
_symmetry.space_group_name_H-M   'P 1'
#
loop_
_entity.id
_entity.type
_entity.pdbx_description
1 polymer ?
#
loop_
_entity_poly.entity_id
_entity_poly.type
_entity_poly.pdbx_seq_one_letter_code
_entity_poly.pdbx_strand_id
1 'polypeptide(L)'
;MNNVSRRAFVQGTVATLAALQPSMWAMAAAQCVSGFLPARLSVDCATRANFQLFRQNSASLGLAGVVSMNHVEGRFGLYEAGSLLLFPWLKPKGQAQRTAWRACVPTSPTEYIQTGPIGGTTLPVDEYFCRMVLQAPWNLFIGFTVDVPYTAGETRLAWFSNTDKLADGKAVGIDWTSANLNEAWFAGSRWIPADDTCSGKGWRQVIADGLDQASAAVC
;
A
#
# COMPACT_ATOMS: atom_id res chain seq x y z
N MET A 1 23.39 -23.90 -9.79
CA MET A 1 24.24 -23.90 -8.57
C MET A 1 24.85 -22.51 -8.51
N ASN A 2 24.47 -21.58 -7.63
CA ASN A 2 24.35 -21.70 -6.18
C ASN A 2 23.25 -20.79 -5.61
N ASN A 3 22.41 -21.39 -4.76
CA ASN A 3 21.57 -20.71 -3.78
C ASN A 3 22.47 -20.11 -2.70
N VAL A 4 22.48 -18.78 -2.56
CA VAL A 4 22.96 -18.15 -1.33
C VAL A 4 21.73 -17.67 -0.57
N SER A 5 21.31 -18.52 0.36
CA SER A 5 20.18 -18.34 1.27
C SER A 5 20.50 -17.20 2.26
N ARG A 6 19.72 -16.12 2.24
CA ARG A 6 19.83 -14.95 3.16
C ARG A 6 19.40 -15.25 4.61
N ARG A 7 19.50 -16.50 5.07
CA ARG A 7 19.08 -16.94 6.42
C ARG A 7 20.24 -17.27 7.37
N ALA A 8 21.46 -16.83 7.08
CA ALA A 8 22.64 -17.16 7.90
C ALA A 8 23.43 -15.93 8.41
N PHE A 9 22.75 -14.85 8.81
CA PHE A 9 23.42 -13.72 9.48
C PHE A 9 22.85 -13.40 10.87
N VAL A 10 22.11 -14.33 11.47
CA VAL A 10 21.66 -14.22 12.86
C VAL A 10 22.08 -15.49 13.58
N GLN A 11 23.34 -15.55 14.01
CA GLN A 11 23.79 -16.34 15.15
C GLN A 11 25.30 -16.16 15.32
N GLY A 12 25.71 -15.55 16.44
CA GLY A 12 27.10 -15.60 16.89
C GLY A 12 27.62 -14.30 17.47
N THR A 13 27.17 -13.91 18.67
CA THR A 13 28.07 -13.73 19.83
C THR A 13 27.26 -13.33 21.07
N VAL A 14 27.38 -14.17 22.11
CA VAL A 14 26.93 -13.92 23.48
C VAL A 14 28.18 -13.61 24.30
N ALA A 15 28.05 -12.68 25.26
CA ALA A 15 29.02 -12.24 26.27
C ALA A 15 29.98 -11.14 25.76
N THR A 16 30.20 -9.99 26.44
CA THR A 16 30.14 -9.67 27.87
C THR A 16 30.09 -8.14 28.10
N LEU A 17 29.57 -7.79 29.29
CA LEU A 17 29.94 -6.67 30.16
C LEU A 17 29.28 -5.29 29.96
N ALA A 18 28.34 -5.07 30.88
CA ALA A 18 27.84 -3.80 31.34
C ALA A 18 28.97 -2.89 31.88
N ALA A 19 28.91 -1.62 31.50
CA ALA A 19 29.15 -0.48 32.37
C ALA A 19 28.74 0.82 31.65
N LEU A 20 28.08 1.71 32.40
CA LEU A 20 28.05 3.17 32.22
C LEU A 20 27.09 3.74 31.15
N GLN A 21 25.85 4.02 31.53
CA GLN A 21 25.39 5.37 31.93
C GLN A 21 23.84 5.46 31.90
N PRO A 22 23.23 6.20 32.84
CA PRO A 22 21.79 6.39 32.86
C PRO A 22 21.37 7.45 31.83
N SER A 23 20.12 7.32 31.39
CA SER A 23 19.30 8.40 30.80
C SER A 23 19.81 9.01 29.50
N MET A 24 19.48 8.35 28.38
CA MET A 24 18.78 8.97 27.25
C MET A 24 17.90 7.92 26.55
N TRP A 25 16.91 7.35 27.25
CA TRP A 25 15.64 7.04 26.58
C TRP A 25 14.91 8.36 26.39
N ALA A 26 15.50 9.27 25.62
CA ALA A 26 14.67 10.08 24.76
C ALA A 26 14.09 9.04 23.79
N MET A 27 12.94 8.46 24.17
CA MET A 27 11.96 8.18 23.14
C MET A 27 11.86 9.51 22.41
N ALA A 28 12.53 9.64 21.27
CA ALA A 28 12.04 10.56 20.26
C ALA A 28 10.60 10.10 20.12
N ALA A 29 9.67 10.85 20.74
CA ALA A 29 8.27 10.58 20.58
C ALA A 29 8.13 10.50 19.06
N ALA A 30 7.77 9.33 18.54
CA ALA A 30 7.65 9.17 17.12
C ALA A 30 6.53 10.12 16.73
N GLN A 31 6.92 11.31 16.25
CA GLN A 31 5.98 12.39 16.01
C GLN A 31 5.25 12.02 14.73
N CYS A 32 3.92 12.06 14.79
CA CYS A 32 3.10 12.00 13.60
C CYS A 32 3.56 13.09 12.62
N VAL A 33 3.54 12.80 11.32
CA VAL A 33 3.73 13.87 10.34
C VAL A 33 2.50 14.76 10.39
N SER A 34 2.69 16.02 10.76
CA SER A 34 1.62 17.00 10.87
C SER A 34 1.34 17.69 9.54
N GLY A 35 0.05 17.93 9.22
CA GLY A 35 -0.33 19.04 8.33
C GLY A 35 -0.86 18.69 6.94
N PHE A 36 -0.90 17.42 6.54
CA PHE A 36 -1.50 17.03 5.25
C PHE A 36 -2.46 15.86 5.45
N LEU A 37 -3.76 16.09 5.23
CA LEU A 37 -4.81 15.09 5.07
C LEU A 37 -5.80 15.69 4.06
N PRO A 38 -5.83 15.21 2.81
CA PRO A 38 -6.70 15.77 1.80
C PRO A 38 -8.17 15.47 2.13
N ALA A 39 -9.07 16.40 1.81
CA ALA A 39 -10.51 16.19 2.02
C ALA A 39 -11.09 15.07 1.14
N ARG A 40 -10.44 14.78 0.00
CA ARG A 40 -10.75 13.68 -0.92
C ARG A 40 -9.50 13.29 -1.70
N LEU A 41 -9.42 12.03 -2.12
CA LEU A 41 -8.38 11.60 -3.06
C LEU A 41 -8.81 11.84 -4.51
N SER A 42 -7.86 12.18 -5.38
CA SER A 42 -8.02 12.06 -6.82
C SER A 42 -7.85 10.59 -7.24
N VAL A 43 -8.67 10.16 -8.19
CA VAL A 43 -8.68 8.78 -8.70
C VAL A 43 -8.69 8.81 -10.22
N ASP A 44 -7.53 8.49 -10.80
CA ASP A 44 -7.32 8.51 -12.25
C ASP A 44 -7.93 7.30 -12.97
N CYS A 45 -7.83 7.33 -14.30
CA CYS A 45 -8.36 6.26 -15.14
C CYS A 45 -7.60 4.95 -15.08
N ALA A 46 -6.29 4.98 -14.84
CA ALA A 46 -5.50 3.76 -14.68
C ALA A 46 -5.94 3.00 -13.43
N THR A 47 -6.15 3.72 -12.35
CA THR A 47 -6.59 3.25 -11.04
C THR A 47 -7.97 2.62 -11.13
N ARG A 48 -8.91 3.27 -11.83
CA ARG A 48 -10.25 2.72 -12.11
C ARG A 48 -10.16 1.44 -12.96
N ALA A 49 -9.37 1.45 -14.04
CA ALA A 49 -9.19 0.28 -14.89
C ALA A 49 -8.55 -0.90 -14.14
N ASN A 50 -7.55 -0.63 -13.29
CA ASN A 50 -6.92 -1.63 -12.44
C ASN A 50 -7.87 -2.20 -11.41
N PHE A 51 -8.73 -1.36 -10.82
CA PHE A 51 -9.77 -1.81 -9.91
C PHE A 51 -10.75 -2.75 -10.61
N GLN A 52 -11.21 -2.40 -11.81
CA GLN A 52 -12.06 -3.28 -12.62
C GLN A 52 -11.38 -4.60 -12.97
N LEU A 53 -10.09 -4.56 -13.35
CA LEU A 53 -9.32 -5.77 -13.66
C LEU A 53 -9.26 -6.70 -12.44
N PHE A 54 -9.00 -6.16 -11.26
CA PHE A 54 -9.08 -6.89 -10.00
C PHE A 54 -10.47 -7.47 -9.77
N ARG A 55 -11.54 -6.69 -9.94
CA ARG A 55 -12.91 -7.15 -9.74
C ARG A 55 -13.28 -8.33 -10.63
N GLN A 56 -12.82 -8.33 -11.88
CA GLN A 56 -13.07 -9.42 -12.83
C GLN A 56 -12.26 -10.68 -12.48
N ASN A 57 -11.16 -10.55 -11.72
CA ASN A 57 -10.17 -11.60 -11.54
C ASN A 57 -9.69 -11.72 -10.08
N SER A 58 -10.59 -11.48 -9.12
CA SER A 58 -10.23 -11.35 -7.70
C SER A 58 -9.67 -12.63 -7.08
N ALA A 59 -9.88 -13.80 -7.70
CA ALA A 59 -9.24 -15.04 -7.27
C ALA A 59 -7.74 -15.11 -7.64
N SER A 60 -7.31 -14.35 -8.65
CA SER A 60 -5.95 -14.37 -9.20
C SER A 60 -5.18 -13.07 -8.96
N LEU A 61 -5.90 -11.98 -8.68
CA LEU A 61 -5.33 -10.66 -8.45
C LEU A 61 -5.75 -10.10 -7.09
N GLY A 62 -4.87 -9.34 -6.46
CA GLY A 62 -5.21 -8.33 -5.46
C GLY A 62 -4.77 -6.95 -5.95
N LEU A 63 -5.00 -5.91 -5.14
CA LEU A 63 -4.51 -4.56 -5.43
C LEU A 63 -3.55 -4.10 -4.33
N ALA A 64 -2.43 -3.51 -4.73
CA ALA A 64 -1.62 -2.66 -3.90
C ALA A 64 -2.20 -1.25 -4.00
N GLY A 65 -2.32 -0.56 -2.87
CA GLY A 65 -2.81 0.81 -2.81
C GLY A 65 -1.72 1.74 -2.31
N VAL A 66 -1.59 2.88 -2.99
CA VAL A 66 -0.63 3.92 -2.64
C VAL A 66 -1.33 5.26 -2.68
N VAL A 67 -1.19 6.06 -1.62
CA VAL A 67 -1.58 7.48 -1.63
C VAL A 67 -0.35 8.35 -1.70
N SER A 68 -0.28 9.21 -2.72
CA SER A 68 0.78 10.21 -2.81
C SER A 68 0.55 11.33 -1.83
N MET A 69 1.54 11.61 -0.99
CA MET A 69 1.47 12.66 0.03
C MET A 69 2.02 13.99 -0.44
N ASN A 70 2.80 13.96 -1.52
CA ASN A 70 3.39 15.12 -2.15
C ASN A 70 3.26 15.00 -3.67
N HIS A 71 3.62 16.07 -4.36
CA HIS A 71 3.91 15.96 -5.78
C HIS A 71 5.15 15.07 -5.96
N VAL A 72 5.04 14.03 -6.79
CA VAL A 72 6.12 13.09 -7.05
C VAL A 72 6.29 12.92 -8.54
N GLU A 73 7.50 13.17 -9.02
CA GLU A 73 7.91 12.83 -10.37
C GLU A 73 8.43 11.39 -10.36
N GLY A 74 7.75 10.50 -11.09
CA GLY A 74 8.23 9.16 -11.31
C GLY A 74 8.66 8.92 -12.74
N ARG A 75 9.19 7.72 -12.99
CA ARG A 75 9.76 7.36 -14.29
C ARG A 75 8.80 7.57 -15.46
N PHE A 76 7.52 7.31 -15.23
CA PHE A 76 6.51 7.30 -16.28
C PHE A 76 5.55 8.48 -16.20
N GLY A 77 5.65 9.35 -15.19
CA GLY A 77 4.62 10.36 -14.98
C GLY A 77 4.75 11.19 -13.72
N LEU A 78 3.76 12.05 -13.51
CA LEU A 78 3.64 12.94 -12.36
C LEU A 78 2.46 12.50 -11.50
N TYR A 79 2.71 12.39 -10.19
CA TYR A 79 1.72 11.96 -9.20
C TYR A 79 1.45 13.11 -8.24
N GLU A 80 0.27 13.70 -8.36
CA GLU A 80 -0.11 14.83 -7.51
C GLU A 80 -0.35 14.41 -6.06
N ALA A 81 -0.11 15.33 -5.13
CA ALA A 81 -0.45 15.12 -3.72
C ALA A 81 -1.96 14.84 -3.57
N GLY A 82 -2.30 13.83 -2.78
CA GLY A 82 -3.68 13.35 -2.61
C GLY A 82 -4.17 12.42 -3.73
N SER A 83 -3.29 11.90 -4.58
CA SER A 83 -3.67 10.90 -5.59
C SER A 83 -3.68 9.49 -5.02
N LEU A 84 -4.77 8.77 -5.25
CA LEU A 84 -4.86 7.33 -5.02
C LEU A 84 -4.41 6.60 -6.28
N LEU A 85 -3.41 5.74 -6.13
CA LEU A 85 -2.90 4.86 -7.18
C LEU A 85 -3.18 3.42 -6.79
N LEU A 86 -3.83 2.66 -7.68
CA LEU A 86 -4.10 1.24 -7.47
C LEU A 86 -3.43 0.39 -8.54
N PHE A 87 -3.02 -0.79 -8.11
CA PHE A 87 -1.92 -1.47 -8.74
C PHE A 87 -2.10 -2.99 -8.59
N PRO A 88 -2.40 -3.72 -9.67
CA PRO A 88 -2.67 -5.14 -9.57
C PRO A 88 -1.41 -5.94 -9.22
N TRP A 89 -1.54 -6.92 -8.33
CA TRP A 89 -0.49 -7.89 -8.03
C TRP A 89 -1.02 -9.32 -8.15
N LEU A 90 -0.13 -10.24 -8.53
CA LEU A 90 -0.45 -11.65 -8.73
C LEU A 90 -0.49 -12.40 -7.41
N LYS A 91 -1.67 -12.92 -7.08
CA LYS A 91 -1.84 -13.95 -6.05
C LYS A 91 -1.21 -15.27 -6.49
N PRO A 92 -0.97 -16.24 -5.58
CA PRO A 92 -0.41 -17.54 -5.94
C PRO A 92 -1.12 -18.21 -7.13
N LYS A 93 -2.46 -18.11 -7.20
CA LYS A 93 -3.25 -18.61 -8.33
C LYS A 93 -2.93 -17.88 -9.64
N GLY A 94 -2.86 -16.55 -9.62
CA GLY A 94 -2.51 -15.74 -10.80
C GLY A 94 -1.07 -16.00 -11.27
N GLN A 95 -0.13 -16.19 -10.34
CA GLN A 95 1.26 -16.54 -10.65
C GLN A 95 1.35 -17.89 -11.39
N ALA A 96 0.53 -18.87 -11.00
CA ALA A 96 0.50 -20.18 -11.63
C ALA A 96 -0.12 -20.17 -13.05
N GLN A 97 -1.04 -19.25 -13.34
CA GLN A 97 -1.83 -19.24 -14.58
C GLN A 97 -1.08 -18.69 -15.81
N ARG A 98 0.07 -18.01 -15.64
CA ARG A 98 0.85 -17.36 -16.72
C ARG A 98 0.02 -16.51 -17.70
N THR A 99 -1.13 -16.00 -17.26
CA THR A 99 -2.02 -15.17 -18.06
C THR A 99 -1.42 -13.79 -18.25
N ALA A 100 -1.46 -13.26 -19.47
CA ALA A 100 -1.09 -11.88 -19.75
C ALA A 100 -2.26 -10.96 -19.34
N TRP A 101 -2.16 -10.39 -18.15
CA TRP A 101 -3.11 -9.42 -17.62
C TRP A 101 -2.77 -8.01 -18.12
N ARG A 102 -3.78 -7.23 -18.52
CA ARG A 102 -3.61 -5.84 -18.95
C ARG A 102 -3.79 -4.88 -17.78
N ALA A 103 -2.76 -4.77 -16.94
CA ALA A 103 -2.73 -3.74 -15.92
C ALA A 103 -2.36 -2.39 -16.54
N CYS A 104 -2.68 -1.32 -15.83
CA CYS A 104 -2.34 0.05 -16.21
C CYS A 104 -1.40 0.64 -15.17
N VAL A 105 -0.52 1.53 -15.61
CA VAL A 105 0.27 2.38 -14.72
C VAL A 105 -0.08 3.82 -15.08
N PRO A 106 -0.58 4.62 -14.11
CA PRO A 106 -0.87 6.01 -14.38
C PRO A 106 0.41 6.78 -14.69
N THR A 107 0.33 7.62 -15.71
CA THR A 107 1.36 8.60 -16.08
C THR A 107 0.89 10.02 -15.78
N SER A 108 -0.42 10.23 -15.77
CA SER A 108 -1.09 11.45 -15.35
C SER A 108 -2.53 11.13 -14.95
N PRO A 109 -3.34 12.11 -14.50
CA PRO A 109 -4.76 11.88 -14.19
C PRO A 109 -5.58 11.30 -15.35
N THR A 110 -5.17 11.53 -16.60
CA THR A 110 -5.89 11.11 -17.81
C THR A 110 -5.14 10.10 -18.67
N GLU A 111 -3.84 9.91 -18.43
CA GLU A 111 -2.97 9.08 -19.26
C GLU A 111 -2.40 7.90 -18.47
N TYR A 112 -2.15 6.80 -19.18
CA TYR A 112 -1.57 5.60 -18.60
C TYR A 112 -0.81 4.80 -19.64
N ILE A 113 0.10 3.95 -19.16
CA ILE A 113 0.77 2.92 -19.94
C ILE A 113 0.23 1.54 -19.58
N GLN A 114 0.11 0.66 -20.55
CA GLN A 114 -0.24 -0.74 -20.30
C GLN A 114 0.97 -1.51 -19.79
N THR A 115 0.77 -2.28 -18.73
CA THR A 115 1.78 -3.10 -18.05
C THR A 115 1.19 -4.44 -17.61
N GLY A 116 2.02 -5.30 -17.02
CA GLY A 116 1.55 -6.48 -16.31
C GLY A 116 1.39 -6.21 -14.80
N PRO A 117 0.60 -7.01 -14.07
CA PRO A 117 0.56 -7.00 -12.62
C PRO A 117 1.93 -7.32 -12.01
N ILE A 118 2.14 -6.89 -10.76
CA ILE A 118 3.35 -7.25 -10.02
C ILE A 118 3.41 -8.75 -9.73
N GLY A 119 4.59 -9.33 -9.89
CA GLY A 119 4.88 -10.69 -9.46
C GLY A 119 5.02 -10.74 -7.94
N GLY A 120 4.01 -11.28 -7.25
CA GLY A 120 3.95 -11.22 -5.79
C GLY A 120 5.12 -11.88 -5.07
N THR A 121 5.99 -11.06 -4.47
CA THR A 121 6.99 -11.50 -3.49
C THR A 121 7.00 -10.57 -2.29
N THR A 122 6.06 -10.78 -1.36
CA THR A 122 6.01 -10.18 -0.01
C THR A 122 6.08 -8.64 0.02
N LEU A 123 4.90 -8.04 0.22
CA LEU A 123 4.60 -6.60 0.24
C LEU A 123 4.66 -5.97 -1.15
N PRO A 124 3.55 -6.09 -1.91
CA PRO A 124 3.46 -5.57 -3.28
C PRO A 124 3.86 -4.10 -3.40
N VAL A 125 3.61 -3.31 -2.35
CA VAL A 125 3.90 -1.88 -2.33
C VAL A 125 5.40 -1.58 -2.27
N ASP A 126 6.21 -2.36 -1.54
CA ASP A 126 7.67 -2.19 -1.48
C ASP A 126 8.30 -2.46 -2.86
N GLU A 127 7.78 -3.43 -3.61
CA GLU A 127 8.21 -3.72 -4.97
C GLU A 127 7.93 -2.55 -5.95
N TYR A 128 6.85 -1.79 -5.72
CA TYR A 128 6.53 -0.54 -6.46
C TYR A 128 7.54 0.60 -6.20
N PHE A 129 8.34 0.53 -5.14
CA PHE A 129 9.37 1.55 -4.88
C PHE A 129 10.77 1.04 -5.20
N CYS A 130 11.07 -0.21 -4.83
CA CYS A 130 12.41 -0.78 -4.98
C CYS A 130 12.70 -1.33 -6.38
N ARG A 131 11.70 -1.68 -7.20
CA ARG A 131 11.91 -2.37 -8.48
C ARG A 131 11.17 -1.79 -9.68
N MET A 132 10.03 -1.10 -9.55
CA MET A 132 9.26 -0.66 -10.74
C MET A 132 8.43 0.61 -10.57
N VAL A 133 8.18 1.31 -11.68
CA VAL A 133 7.16 2.36 -11.92
C VAL A 133 7.37 3.73 -11.26
N LEU A 134 7.21 3.89 -9.94
CA LEU A 134 7.16 5.23 -9.33
C LEU A 134 8.54 5.88 -9.19
N GLN A 135 9.62 5.12 -8.97
CA GLN A 135 10.99 5.64 -8.77
C GLN A 135 11.05 6.88 -7.86
N ALA A 136 10.47 6.78 -6.66
CA ALA A 136 10.28 7.92 -5.78
C ALA A 136 10.68 7.62 -4.32
N PRO A 137 10.93 8.66 -3.50
CA PRO A 137 11.16 8.48 -2.08
C PRO A 137 9.91 7.89 -1.41
N TRP A 138 10.03 6.67 -0.92
CA TRP A 138 8.93 5.87 -0.36
C TRP A 138 8.25 6.52 0.85
N ASN A 139 8.97 7.38 1.57
CA ASN A 139 8.44 8.15 2.71
C ASN A 139 7.41 9.22 2.32
N LEU A 140 7.21 9.48 1.02
CA LEU A 140 6.21 10.40 0.49
C LEU A 140 4.88 9.71 0.18
N PHE A 141 4.71 8.46 0.62
CA PHE A 141 3.58 7.64 0.28
C PHE A 141 3.02 6.92 1.49
N ILE A 142 1.71 6.68 1.48
CA ILE A 142 1.02 5.80 2.42
C ILE A 142 0.63 4.53 1.65
N GLY A 143 0.93 3.37 2.24
CA GLY A 143 0.72 2.06 1.62
C GLY A 143 -0.38 1.24 2.30
N PHE A 144 -1.10 0.48 1.50
CA PHE A 144 -2.09 -0.52 1.95
C PHE A 144 -2.30 -1.57 0.86
N THR A 145 -3.08 -2.62 1.17
CA THR A 145 -3.49 -3.65 0.21
C THR A 145 -5.00 -3.77 0.20
N VAL A 146 -5.59 -4.04 -0.96
CA VAL A 146 -7.01 -4.32 -1.13
C VAL A 146 -7.19 -5.72 -1.70
N ASP A 147 -8.14 -6.45 -1.12
CA ASP A 147 -8.51 -7.79 -1.52
C ASP A 147 -10.03 -8.01 -1.42
N VAL A 148 -10.49 -9.23 -1.67
CA VAL A 148 -11.81 -9.71 -1.28
C VAL A 148 -12.00 -9.55 0.23
N PRO A 149 -13.24 -9.43 0.71
CA PRO A 149 -13.51 -9.21 2.12
C PRO A 149 -12.83 -10.25 3.02
N TYR A 150 -12.19 -9.77 4.08
CA TYR A 150 -11.59 -10.59 5.11
C TYR A 150 -12.66 -11.26 5.97
N THR A 151 -12.32 -12.41 6.53
CA THR A 151 -13.20 -13.12 7.46
C THR A 151 -13.38 -12.33 8.77
N ALA A 152 -14.45 -12.63 9.50
CA ALA A 152 -14.71 -12.01 10.80
C ALA A 152 -13.62 -12.27 11.86
N GLY A 153 -12.78 -13.30 11.66
CA GLY A 153 -11.63 -13.55 12.52
C GLY A 153 -10.47 -12.60 12.23
N GLU A 154 -10.20 -12.36 10.94
CA GLU A 154 -9.15 -11.46 10.47
C GLU A 154 -9.47 -10.00 10.80
N THR A 155 -10.73 -9.57 10.62
CA THR A 155 -11.15 -8.19 10.91
C THR A 155 -11.16 -7.82 12.39
N ARG A 156 -10.84 -8.76 13.30
CA ARG A 156 -10.56 -8.44 14.71
C ARG A 156 -9.24 -7.72 14.89
N LEU A 157 -8.31 -7.89 13.96
CA LEU A 157 -7.01 -7.24 14.00
C LEU A 157 -7.16 -5.81 13.50
N ALA A 158 -6.61 -4.85 14.24
CA ALA A 158 -6.79 -3.43 13.96
C ALA A 158 -6.34 -3.02 12.56
N TRP A 159 -5.39 -3.74 11.95
CA TRP A 159 -4.86 -3.48 10.62
C TRP A 159 -5.65 -4.12 9.48
N PHE A 160 -6.77 -4.79 9.75
CA PHE A 160 -7.72 -5.22 8.72
C PHE A 160 -9.06 -4.52 8.88
N SER A 161 -9.73 -4.21 7.77
CA SER A 161 -11.15 -3.83 7.76
C SER A 161 -11.83 -4.31 6.49
N ASN A 162 -13.17 -4.37 6.51
CA ASN A 162 -13.97 -4.52 5.31
C ASN A 162 -14.73 -3.23 5.03
N THR A 163 -14.86 -2.88 3.75
CA THR A 163 -15.80 -1.88 3.28
C THR A 163 -16.95 -2.60 2.60
N ASP A 164 -18.13 -2.55 3.21
CA ASP A 164 -19.25 -3.45 2.85
C ASP A 164 -19.95 -3.07 1.54
N LYS A 165 -19.85 -1.81 1.11
CA LYS A 165 -20.49 -1.32 -0.11
C LYS A 165 -19.69 -0.21 -0.75
N LEU A 166 -19.08 -0.52 -1.89
CA LEU A 166 -18.54 0.48 -2.81
C LEU A 166 -19.58 0.85 -3.89
N ALA A 167 -19.27 1.79 -4.77
CA ALA A 167 -20.12 2.26 -5.85
C ALA A 167 -20.56 1.13 -6.82
N ASP A 168 -19.74 0.09 -6.99
CA ASP A 168 -20.11 -1.12 -7.75
C ASP A 168 -21.01 -2.11 -6.98
N GLY A 169 -21.40 -1.76 -5.75
CA GLY A 169 -22.24 -2.56 -4.87
C GLY A 169 -21.53 -3.74 -4.20
N LYS A 170 -20.21 -3.89 -4.37
CA LYS A 170 -19.43 -5.03 -3.87
C LYS A 170 -18.51 -4.61 -2.74
N ALA A 171 -18.33 -5.51 -1.78
CA ALA A 171 -17.41 -5.30 -0.67
C ALA A 171 -15.94 -5.53 -1.04
N VAL A 172 -15.02 -4.96 -0.27
CA VAL A 172 -13.57 -5.24 -0.30
C VAL A 172 -13.02 -5.38 1.11
N GLY A 173 -11.94 -6.15 1.25
CA GLY A 173 -11.08 -6.14 2.42
C GLY A 173 -9.91 -5.18 2.21
N ILE A 174 -9.51 -4.46 3.25
CA ILE A 174 -8.36 -3.57 3.26
C ILE A 174 -7.39 -4.00 4.36
N ASP A 175 -6.15 -4.29 3.97
CA ASP A 175 -5.00 -4.46 4.86
C ASP A 175 -4.27 -3.12 4.94
N TRP A 176 -4.32 -2.50 6.10
CA TRP A 176 -3.73 -1.19 6.37
C TRP A 176 -2.22 -1.24 6.60
N THR A 177 -1.59 -2.41 6.49
CA THR A 177 -0.14 -2.57 6.66
C THR A 177 0.64 -2.18 5.41
N SER A 178 1.82 -1.60 5.65
CA SER A 178 2.94 -1.55 4.70
C SER A 178 4.23 -1.52 5.52
N ALA A 179 5.19 -2.41 5.23
CA ALA A 179 6.33 -2.58 6.14
C ALA A 179 7.31 -1.41 6.14
N ASN A 180 7.17 -0.46 5.21
CA ASN A 180 8.03 0.70 5.09
C ASN A 180 7.28 2.02 4.86
N LEU A 181 6.19 2.06 4.08
CA LEU A 181 5.61 3.34 3.64
C LEU A 181 4.95 4.13 4.79
N ASN A 182 4.36 3.42 5.75
CA ASN A 182 3.57 4.05 6.81
C ASN A 182 4.42 4.57 7.98
N GLU A 183 5.63 4.05 8.19
CA GLU A 183 6.43 4.35 9.40
C GLU A 183 6.71 5.84 9.56
N ALA A 184 6.99 6.54 8.46
CA ALA A 184 7.28 7.96 8.48
C ALA A 184 6.07 8.80 8.95
N TRP A 185 4.84 8.36 8.69
CA TRP A 185 3.62 9.15 8.90
C TRP A 185 2.93 8.86 10.23
N PHE A 186 2.99 7.60 10.67
CA PHE A 186 2.16 7.08 11.74
C PHE A 186 2.97 6.72 12.98
N ALA A 187 3.84 7.62 13.43
CA ALA A 187 4.64 7.44 14.65
C ALA A 187 5.46 6.13 14.64
N GLY A 188 6.10 5.81 13.50
CA GLY A 188 6.87 4.58 13.34
C GLY A 188 6.04 3.31 13.15
N SER A 189 4.70 3.45 13.04
CA SER A 189 3.80 2.33 12.79
C SER A 189 3.92 1.81 11.36
N ARG A 190 3.89 0.48 11.19
CA ARG A 190 3.82 -0.19 9.88
C ARG A 190 2.39 -0.29 9.34
N TRP A 191 1.42 0.37 9.97
CA TRP A 191 0.04 0.41 9.52
C TRP A 191 -0.62 1.74 9.84
N ILE A 192 -1.64 2.10 9.07
CA ILE A 192 -2.50 3.27 9.35
C ILE A 192 -3.31 2.98 10.62
N PRO A 193 -3.23 3.74 11.73
CA PRO A 193 -3.98 3.47 12.96
C PRO A 193 -5.51 3.45 12.75
N ALA A 194 -6.21 2.67 13.56
CA ALA A 194 -7.68 2.59 13.52
C ALA A 194 -8.37 3.73 14.28
N ASP A 195 -7.63 4.40 15.16
CA ASP A 195 -8.07 5.55 15.95
C ASP A 195 -7.52 6.85 15.35
N ASP A 196 -7.70 7.96 16.05
CA ASP A 196 -7.25 9.28 15.60
C ASP A 196 -5.74 9.51 15.86
N THR A 197 -4.98 8.51 16.31
CA THR A 197 -3.52 8.60 16.40
C THR A 197 -2.97 8.91 15.01
N CYS A 198 -2.25 10.03 14.88
CA CYS A 198 -1.72 10.52 13.61
C CYS A 198 -2.79 10.62 12.49
N SER A 199 -4.03 10.97 12.84
CA SER A 199 -5.17 11.05 11.91
C SER A 199 -5.51 9.72 11.23
N GLY A 200 -5.20 8.57 11.86
CA GLY A 200 -5.40 7.25 11.28
C GLY A 200 -6.82 6.99 10.77
N LYS A 201 -7.83 7.29 11.58
CA LYS A 201 -9.25 7.20 11.19
C LYS A 201 -9.58 8.07 9.97
N GLY A 202 -9.08 9.30 9.93
CA GLY A 202 -9.25 10.21 8.80
C GLY A 202 -8.63 9.66 7.51
N TRP A 203 -7.41 9.11 7.60
CA TRP A 203 -6.75 8.46 6.48
C TRP A 203 -7.50 7.25 5.95
N ARG A 204 -7.95 6.37 6.84
CA ARG A 204 -8.74 5.19 6.46
C ARG A 204 -10.03 5.59 5.76
N GLN A 205 -10.72 6.62 6.25
CA GLN A 205 -11.94 7.14 5.63
C GLN A 205 -11.67 7.66 4.22
N VAL A 206 -10.70 8.56 4.07
CA VAL A 206 -10.36 9.19 2.78
C VAL A 206 -9.90 8.15 1.75
N ILE A 207 -9.18 7.11 2.19
CA ILE A 207 -8.80 5.97 1.35
C ILE A 207 -10.01 5.14 0.94
N ALA A 208 -10.91 4.80 1.89
CA ALA A 208 -12.12 4.06 1.58
C ALA A 208 -13.01 4.81 0.58
N ASP A 209 -13.15 6.12 0.72
CA ASP A 209 -13.88 6.98 -0.23
C ASP A 209 -13.18 7.04 -1.60
N GLY A 210 -11.85 6.97 -1.65
CA GLY A 210 -11.09 6.83 -2.89
C GLY A 210 -11.33 5.48 -3.58
N LEU A 211 -11.41 4.39 -2.81
CA LEU A 211 -11.75 3.06 -3.34
C LEU A 211 -13.19 3.01 -3.86
N ASP A 212 -14.12 3.67 -3.18
CA ASP A 212 -15.50 3.83 -3.64
C ASP A 212 -15.54 4.50 -5.02
N GLN A 213 -14.84 5.63 -5.16
CA GLN A 213 -14.69 6.34 -6.43
C GLN A 213 -14.03 5.48 -7.52
N ALA A 214 -12.99 4.70 -7.19
CA ALA A 214 -12.32 3.82 -8.13
C ALA A 214 -13.23 2.69 -8.62
N SER A 215 -14.11 2.18 -7.75
CA SER A 215 -15.04 1.10 -8.07
C SER A 215 -16.16 1.50 -9.03
N ALA A 216 -16.49 2.81 -9.11
CA ALA A 216 -17.55 3.32 -9.97
C ALA A 216 -17.31 3.05 -11.47
N ALA A 217 -16.10 2.63 -11.87
CA ALA A 217 -15.83 2.05 -13.19
C ALA A 217 -16.04 3.01 -14.39
N VAL A 218 -16.30 4.29 -14.16
CA VAL A 218 -16.43 5.32 -15.21
C VAL A 218 -15.14 6.12 -15.32
N CYS A 219 -14.62 6.13 -16.53
CA CYS A 219 -13.73 7.12 -17.15
C CYS A 219 -14.52 7.72 -18.32
#